data_AF-R9A3X7-F1
#
_entry.id   AF-R9A3X7-F1
#
_cell.length_a   1.000
_cell.length_b   1.000
_cell.length_c   1.000
_cell.angle_alpha   90.00
_cell.angle_beta   90.00
_cell.angle_gamma   90.00
#
_symmetry.space_group_name_H-M   'P 1'
#
loop_
_entity.id
_entity.type
_entity.pdbx_description
1 polymer ?
#
loop_
_entity_poly.entity_id
_entity_poly.type
_entity_poly.pdbx_seq_one_letter_code
_entity_poly.pdbx_strand_id
1 'polypeptide(L)'
;MAGLFFFQNRDVLKMIQNEIKEKLRQIAKSHEKDGLEIIGYFGSFATNSENNKSDLDVLFRTTKIAADKYPGWKIFNLYEEVRKELEEEFKLKVDLADIDALTEIGKKYIIPSVVYV
;
A
#
# COMPACT_ATOMS: atom_id res chain seq x y z
N MET A 1 5.73 27.72 24.28
CA MET A 1 4.96 27.70 23.03
C MET A 1 5.30 26.53 22.08
N ALA A 2 6.42 25.80 22.24
CA ALA A 2 6.76 24.67 21.36
C ALA A 2 5.80 23.46 21.45
N GLY A 3 5.19 23.20 22.60
CA GLY A 3 4.36 21.99 22.83
C GLY A 3 3.10 21.90 21.97
N LEU A 4 2.43 23.02 21.68
CA LEU A 4 1.18 23.01 20.91
C LEU A 4 1.42 22.74 19.42
N PHE A 5 2.51 23.28 18.86
CA PHE A 5 2.90 23.09 17.46
C PHE A 5 3.41 21.66 17.18
N PHE A 6 4.19 21.09 18.11
CA PHE A 6 4.63 19.69 17.99
C PHE A 6 3.47 18.69 18.09
N PHE A 7 2.48 18.98 18.93
CA PHE A 7 1.31 18.12 19.10
C PHE A 7 0.42 18.12 17.85
N GLN A 8 0.09 19.31 17.31
CA GLN A 8 -0.70 19.46 16.09
C GLN A 8 -0.09 18.71 14.89
N ASN A 9 1.25 18.76 14.73
CA ASN A 9 1.91 18.04 13.64
C ASN A 9 1.80 16.52 13.77
N ARG A 10 1.84 15.97 14.99
CA ARG A 10 1.66 14.52 15.19
C ARG A 10 0.23 14.06 14.90
N ASP A 11 -0.76 14.86 15.28
CA ASP A 11 -2.17 14.52 15.04
C ASP A 11 -2.49 14.50 13.55
N VAL A 12 -1.94 15.45 12.78
CA VAL A 12 -2.09 15.50 11.32
C VAL A 12 -1.47 14.26 10.66
N LEU A 13 -0.22 13.90 11.03
CA LEU A 13 0.43 12.69 10.50
C LEU A 13 -0.38 11.43 10.81
N LYS A 14 -0.88 11.31 12.03
CA LYS A 14 -1.72 10.17 12.43
C LYS A 14 -3.04 10.12 11.65
N MET A 15 -3.64 11.27 11.37
CA MET A 15 -4.84 11.37 10.55
C MET A 15 -4.59 10.91 9.12
N ILE A 16 -3.49 11.35 8.50
CA ILE A 16 -3.07 10.93 7.14
C ILE A 16 -2.86 9.41 7.09
N GLN A 17 -2.11 8.85 8.05
CA GLN A 17 -1.89 7.40 8.10
C GLN A 17 -3.20 6.61 8.26
N ASN A 18 -4.14 7.11 9.07
CA ASN A 18 -5.45 6.47 9.21
C ASN A 18 -6.25 6.55 7.91
N GLU A 19 -6.22 7.68 7.20
CA GLU A 19 -6.90 7.82 5.92
C GLU A 19 -6.35 6.85 4.88
N ILE A 20 -5.02 6.70 4.80
CA ILE A 20 -4.37 5.70 3.94
C ILE A 20 -4.87 4.30 4.29
N LYS A 21 -4.86 3.93 5.58
CA LYS A 21 -5.33 2.61 6.01
C LYS A 21 -6.77 2.33 5.61
N GLU A 22 -7.67 3.27 5.86
CA GLU A 22 -9.10 3.08 5.57
C GLU A 22 -9.37 2.96 4.07
N LYS A 23 -8.73 3.78 3.23
CA LYS A 23 -8.84 3.69 1.77
C LYS A 23 -8.27 2.37 1.24
N LEU A 24 -7.09 1.97 1.72
CA LEU A 24 -6.50 0.68 1.35
C LEU A 24 -7.40 -0.51 1.75
N ARG A 25 -8.01 -0.48 2.94
CA ARG A 25 -8.99 -1.52 3.36
C ARG A 25 -10.19 -1.60 2.42
N GLN A 26 -10.72 -0.46 2.00
CA GLN A 26 -11.88 -0.40 1.11
C GLN A 26 -11.57 -1.00 -0.26
N ILE A 27 -10.42 -0.63 -0.83
CA ILE A 27 -9.94 -1.17 -2.11
C ILE A 27 -9.57 -2.65 -1.98
N ALA A 28 -8.91 -3.06 -0.90
CA ALA A 28 -8.61 -4.48 -0.65
C ALA A 28 -9.90 -5.32 -0.71
N LYS A 29 -10.95 -4.85 -0.04
CA LYS A 29 -12.25 -5.52 0.01
C LYS A 29 -12.94 -5.61 -1.36
N SER A 30 -12.77 -4.63 -2.25
CA SER A 30 -13.35 -4.70 -3.61
C SER A 30 -12.67 -5.75 -4.49
N HIS A 31 -11.40 -6.05 -4.20
CA HIS A 31 -10.55 -6.99 -4.95
C HIS A 31 -10.39 -8.38 -4.31
N GLU A 32 -10.94 -8.61 -3.12
CA GLU A 32 -10.94 -9.94 -2.47
C GLU A 32 -11.50 -11.03 -3.40
N LYS A 33 -12.60 -10.71 -4.12
CA LYS A 33 -13.24 -11.62 -5.07
C LYS A 33 -12.30 -12.01 -6.22
N ASP A 34 -11.35 -11.15 -6.56
CA ASP A 34 -10.37 -11.35 -7.63
C ASP A 34 -9.06 -11.94 -7.11
N GLY A 35 -9.00 -12.19 -5.79
CA GLY A 35 -7.93 -12.90 -5.13
C GLY A 35 -6.71 -12.03 -4.84
N LEU A 36 -6.85 -10.71 -4.80
CA LEU A 36 -5.79 -9.79 -4.38
C LEU A 36 -6.03 -9.35 -2.94
N GLU A 37 -4.99 -9.45 -2.12
CA GLU A 37 -5.00 -9.08 -0.72
C GLU A 37 -3.98 -7.95 -0.51
N ILE A 38 -4.44 -6.76 -0.10
CA ILE A 38 -3.53 -5.69 0.34
C ILE A 38 -3.15 -5.96 1.80
N ILE A 39 -1.85 -6.08 2.07
CA ILE A 39 -1.32 -6.38 3.40
C ILE A 39 -1.06 -5.09 4.18
N GLY A 40 -0.60 -4.05 3.48
CA GLY A 40 -0.30 -2.77 4.06
C GLY A 40 0.48 -1.89 3.11
N TYR A 41 1.05 -0.83 3.65
CA TYR A 41 1.95 0.06 2.92
C TYR A 41 3.26 0.21 3.68
N PHE A 42 4.33 0.54 2.96
CA PHE A 42 5.67 0.71 3.50
C PHE A 42 6.32 1.96 2.92
N GLY A 43 7.64 2.11 3.11
CA GLY A 43 8.38 3.22 2.52
C GLY A 43 8.06 4.57 3.17
N SER A 44 8.15 5.63 2.38
CA SER A 44 8.23 7.00 2.91
C SER A 44 6.98 7.45 3.68
N PHE A 45 5.79 7.03 3.25
CA PHE A 45 4.53 7.29 3.94
C PHE A 45 4.39 6.51 5.25
N ALA A 46 5.01 5.32 5.36
CA ALA A 46 5.03 4.55 6.61
C ALA A 46 5.95 5.18 7.66
N THR A 47 7.05 5.81 7.22
CA THR A 47 8.07 6.42 8.09
C THR A 47 7.89 7.92 8.33
N ASN A 48 6.84 8.55 7.76
CA ASN A 48 6.60 9.99 7.80
C ASN A 48 7.77 10.82 7.22
N SER A 49 8.43 10.29 6.19
CA SER A 49 9.56 10.92 5.51
C SER A 49 9.25 11.20 4.04
N GLU A 50 7.97 11.22 3.68
CA GLU A 50 7.47 11.52 2.34
C GLU A 50 7.73 12.97 1.95
N ASN A 51 7.79 13.21 0.64
CA ASN A 51 7.86 14.55 0.06
C ASN A 51 6.94 14.64 -1.16
N ASN A 52 6.95 15.80 -1.83
CA ASN A 52 6.08 16.07 -2.98
C ASN A 52 6.37 15.21 -4.24
N LYS A 53 7.42 14.39 -4.22
CA LYS A 53 7.77 13.43 -5.27
C LYS A 53 7.70 11.99 -4.78
N SER A 54 7.21 11.74 -3.57
CA SER A 54 7.05 10.40 -3.04
C SER A 54 5.91 9.66 -3.74
N ASP A 55 6.16 8.39 -4.02
CA ASP A 55 5.16 7.44 -4.45
C ASP A 55 4.62 6.70 -3.21
N LEU A 56 3.44 6.08 -3.32
CA LEU A 56 2.87 5.24 -2.26
C LEU A 56 3.25 3.78 -2.52
N ASP A 57 4.13 3.24 -1.66
CA ASP A 57 4.56 1.83 -1.72
C ASP A 57 3.54 0.91 -1.03
N VAL A 58 2.87 0.05 -1.79
CA VAL A 58 1.85 -0.88 -1.29
C VAL A 58 2.35 -2.31 -1.37
N LEU A 59 2.26 -3.03 -0.25
CA LEU A 59 2.57 -4.45 -0.15
C LEU A 59 1.28 -5.26 -0.26
N PHE A 60 1.28 -6.21 -1.19
CA PHE A 60 0.12 -7.07 -1.45
C PHE A 60 0.54 -8.53 -1.60
N ARG A 61 -0.46 -9.41 -1.72
CA ARG A 61 -0.34 -10.82 -2.10
C ARG A 61 -1.44 -11.17 -3.08
N THR A 62 -1.19 -12.17 -3.92
CA THR A 62 -2.25 -12.86 -4.65
C THR A 62 -2.54 -14.25 -4.09
N THR A 63 -3.81 -14.65 -4.14
CA THR A 63 -4.26 -15.98 -3.76
C THR A 63 -4.41 -16.87 -4.99
N LYS A 64 -4.73 -18.15 -4.76
CA LYS A 64 -5.06 -19.08 -5.85
C LYS A 64 -6.23 -18.59 -6.72
N ILE A 65 -7.16 -17.81 -6.16
CA ILE A 65 -8.28 -17.23 -6.92
C ILE A 65 -7.76 -16.35 -8.06
N ALA A 66 -6.76 -15.52 -7.78
CA ALA A 66 -6.16 -14.65 -8.78
C ALA A 66 -5.42 -15.47 -9.85
N ALA A 67 -4.66 -16.49 -9.45
CA ALA A 67 -3.96 -17.37 -10.38
C ALA A 67 -4.91 -18.13 -11.33
N ASP A 68 -6.08 -18.56 -10.82
CA ASP A 68 -7.09 -19.28 -11.61
C ASP A 68 -7.83 -18.32 -12.57
N LYS A 69 -8.18 -17.11 -12.11
CA LYS A 69 -8.90 -16.10 -12.92
C LYS A 69 -8.01 -15.42 -13.96
N TYR A 70 -6.76 -15.16 -13.62
CA TYR A 70 -5.82 -14.37 -14.41
C TYR A 70 -4.54 -15.18 -14.72
N PRO A 71 -4.63 -16.22 -15.56
CA PRO A 71 -3.49 -17.12 -15.81
C PRO A 71 -2.35 -16.45 -16.59
N GLY A 72 -1.12 -16.79 -16.21
CA GLY A 72 0.09 -16.32 -16.88
C GLY A 72 0.21 -14.79 -16.84
N TRP A 73 0.51 -14.19 -17.98
CA TRP A 73 0.67 -12.73 -18.10
C TRP A 73 -0.62 -11.93 -17.86
N LYS A 74 -1.80 -12.58 -17.78
CA LYS A 74 -3.05 -11.87 -17.48
C LYS A 74 -3.10 -11.34 -16.05
N ILE A 75 -2.28 -11.88 -15.14
CA ILE A 75 -2.19 -11.37 -13.76
C ILE A 75 -1.76 -9.90 -13.70
N PHE A 76 -0.97 -9.45 -14.68
CA PHE A 76 -0.55 -8.05 -14.76
C PHE A 76 -1.73 -7.10 -15.02
N ASN A 77 -2.83 -7.58 -15.63
CA ASN A 77 -4.02 -6.74 -15.79
C ASN A 77 -4.66 -6.42 -14.43
N LEU A 78 -4.70 -7.40 -13.52
CA LEU A 78 -5.18 -7.19 -12.15
C LEU A 78 -4.29 -6.18 -11.42
N TYR A 79 -2.96 -6.32 -11.54
CA TYR A 79 -2.02 -5.39 -10.90
C TYR A 79 -2.18 -3.96 -11.43
N GLU A 80 -2.33 -3.82 -12.75
CA GLU A 80 -2.53 -2.53 -13.39
C GLU A 80 -3.88 -1.89 -13.05
N GLU A 81 -4.94 -2.68 -12.91
CA GLU A 81 -6.27 -2.23 -12.47
C GLU A 81 -6.20 -1.70 -11.04
N VAL A 82 -5.67 -2.50 -10.10
CA VAL A 82 -5.54 -2.10 -8.69
C VAL A 82 -4.61 -0.89 -8.54
N ARG A 83 -3.48 -0.87 -9.25
CA ARG A 83 -2.56 0.27 -9.23
C ARG A 83 -3.25 1.54 -9.67
N LYS A 84 -3.98 1.53 -10.79
CA LYS A 84 -4.71 2.70 -11.29
C LYS A 84 -5.79 3.17 -10.32
N GLU A 85 -6.56 2.26 -9.74
CA GLU A 85 -7.58 2.62 -8.74
C GLU A 85 -6.94 3.29 -7.51
N LEU A 86 -5.82 2.77 -7.02
CA LEU A 86 -5.07 3.39 -5.94
C LEU A 86 -4.53 4.77 -6.35
N GLU A 87 -3.94 4.92 -7.54
CA GLU A 87 -3.44 6.20 -8.03
C GLU A 87 -4.57 7.23 -8.17
N GLU A 88 -5.74 6.80 -8.64
CA GLU A 88 -6.92 7.64 -8.73
C GLU A 88 -7.46 8.04 -7.36
N GLU A 89 -7.47 7.16 -6.37
CA GLU A 89 -7.98 7.42 -5.03
C GLU A 89 -7.04 8.32 -4.21
N PHE A 90 -5.73 8.13 -4.35
CA PHE A 90 -4.71 8.87 -3.59
C PHE A 90 -4.16 10.10 -4.29
N LYS A 91 -4.36 10.23 -5.62
CA LYS A 91 -3.74 11.28 -6.46
C LYS A 91 -2.20 11.29 -6.36
N LEU A 92 -1.62 10.11 -6.15
CA LEU A 92 -0.19 9.84 -6.07
C LEU A 92 0.13 8.69 -7.01
N LYS A 93 1.39 8.56 -7.43
CA LYS A 93 1.83 7.30 -8.06
C LYS A 93 1.88 6.20 -7.01
N VAL A 94 1.71 4.96 -7.45
CA VAL A 94 1.66 3.79 -6.58
C VAL A 94 2.58 2.71 -7.11
N ASP A 95 3.46 2.23 -6.24
CA ASP A 95 4.31 1.06 -6.50
C ASP A 95 3.74 -0.15 -5.76
N LEU A 96 3.50 -1.23 -6.51
CA LEU A 96 2.99 -2.48 -5.96
C LEU A 96 4.12 -3.48 -5.78
N ALA A 97 4.25 -4.03 -4.57
CA ALA A 97 5.19 -5.10 -4.25
C ALA A 97 4.44 -6.36 -3.80
N ASP A 98 4.68 -7.48 -4.46
CA ASP A 98 4.17 -8.78 -4.04
C ASP A 98 5.06 -9.35 -2.93
N ILE A 99 4.49 -9.56 -1.74
CA ILE A 99 5.19 -10.09 -0.57
C ILE A 99 5.85 -11.44 -0.86
N ASP A 100 5.22 -12.27 -1.70
CA ASP A 100 5.70 -13.61 -2.01
C ASP A 100 6.83 -13.59 -3.05
N ALA A 101 6.97 -12.48 -3.78
CA ALA A 101 8.07 -12.25 -4.71
C ALA A 101 9.27 -11.53 -4.07
N LEU A 102 9.19 -11.13 -2.78
CA LEU A 102 10.29 -10.47 -2.11
C LEU A 102 11.50 -11.40 -1.92
N THR A 103 12.68 -10.89 -2.28
CA THR A 103 13.97 -11.53 -1.92
C THR A 103 14.20 -11.46 -0.42
N GLU A 104 15.16 -12.23 0.11
CA GLU A 104 15.53 -12.18 1.53
C GLU A 104 15.96 -10.79 2.00
N ILE A 105 16.63 -10.04 1.12
CA ILE A 105 16.98 -8.63 1.37
C ILE A 105 15.71 -7.78 1.43
N GLY A 106 14.80 -7.95 0.46
CA GLY A 106 13.51 -7.26 0.45
C GLY A 106 12.72 -7.51 1.73
N LYS A 107 12.54 -8.77 2.13
CA LYS A 107 11.88 -9.17 3.37
C LYS A 107 12.49 -8.49 4.60
N LYS A 108 13.83 -8.47 4.68
CA LYS A 108 14.56 -7.88 5.82
C LYS A 108 14.28 -6.39 6.02
N TYR A 109 14.08 -5.63 4.95
CA TYR A 109 13.92 -4.17 5.03
C TYR A 109 12.48 -3.70 4.87
N ILE A 110 11.68 -4.37 4.05
CA ILE A 110 10.29 -3.98 3.77
C ILE A 110 9.39 -4.38 4.93
N ILE A 111 9.36 -5.67 5.28
CA ILE A 111 8.38 -6.24 6.24
C ILE A 111 8.37 -5.51 7.59
N PRO A 112 9.53 -5.21 8.23
CA PRO A 112 9.53 -4.53 9.53
C PRO A 112 8.97 -3.11 9.50
N SER A 113 8.95 -2.48 8.32
CA SER A 113 8.44 -1.11 8.12
C SER A 113 6.97 -1.07 7.69
N VAL A 114 6.34 -2.21 7.45
CA VAL A 114 4.97 -2.28 6.95
C VAL A 114 4.02 -1.76 8.00
N VAL A 115 3.19 -0.81 7.59
CA VAL A 115 2.01 -0.39 8.30
C VAL A 115 0.84 -1.24 7.78
N TYR A 116 0.46 -2.23 8.57
CA TYR A 116 -0.61 -3.17 8.23
C TYR A 116 -1.99 -2.49 8.21
N VAL A 117 -2.81 -2.96 7.27
CA VAL A 117 -4.20 -2.54 7.08
C VAL A 117 -5.15 -3.62 7.59
#